data_AF-A0A2I1YEB0-F1
#
_entry.id   AF-A0A2I1YEB0-F1
#
_cell.length_a   1.000
_cell.length_b   1.000
_cell.length_c   1.000
_cell.angle_alpha   90.00
_cell.angle_beta   90.00
_cell.angle_gamma   90.00
#
_symmetry.space_group_name_H-M   'P 1'
#
loop_
_entity.id
_entity.type
_entity.pdbx_description
1 polymer ?
#
loop_
_entity_poly.entity_id
_entity_poly.type
_entity_poly.pdbx_seq_one_letter_code
_entity_poly.pdbx_strand_id
1 'polypeptide(L)'
;MIAYISAEWQKLNKKQLLLVGFLLFAVSSFIGLSTYYLNRSIFIEGTQSLVMWGQLTLFNSQIFFPALLAIFMGISLMPEFERTTLEMLCANNISLSKLLLSKLVSLIVILVPLQLLLVITWFIALSIDHINVTNEIVVHLKWAFLSLFGAVTILSVQAFILSKTRNFSKSVGLAAMGAIGGIILLFINENLNKYYPYSLVMIALRSRALEDFQLTDLIVFIVVNIIYSFVFNKLTCKELAR
;
A
#
# COMPACT_ATOMS: atom_id res chain seq x y z
N MET A 1 -22.84 6.93 -5.51
CA MET A 1 -21.52 6.63 -4.93
C MET A 1 -21.31 7.27 -3.57
N ILE A 2 -21.61 8.56 -3.38
CA ILE A 2 -21.38 9.25 -2.10
C ILE A 2 -22.05 8.55 -0.91
N ALA A 3 -23.33 8.14 -1.06
CA ALA A 3 -24.04 7.41 0.01
C ALA A 3 -23.36 6.08 0.38
N TYR A 4 -22.80 5.35 -0.59
CA TYR A 4 -22.06 4.11 -0.35
C TYR A 4 -20.78 4.38 0.43
N ILE A 5 -20.02 5.41 0.03
CA ILE A 5 -18.81 5.84 0.74
C ILE A 5 -19.15 6.24 2.18
N SER A 6 -20.23 7.01 2.39
CA SER A 6 -20.65 7.42 3.73
C SER A 6 -21.00 6.22 4.62
N ALA A 7 -21.76 5.26 4.09
CA ALA A 7 -22.13 4.05 4.83
C ALA A 7 -20.89 3.21 5.20
N GLU A 8 -20.00 2.97 4.23
CA GLU A 8 -18.75 2.24 4.48
C GLU A 8 -17.83 2.98 5.44
N TRP A 9 -17.77 4.31 5.34
CA TRP A 9 -17.04 5.13 6.29
C TRP A 9 -17.57 4.93 7.70
N GLN A 10 -18.88 4.92 7.92
CA GLN A 10 -19.45 4.70 9.25
C GLN A 10 -19.17 3.30 9.82
N LYS A 11 -19.15 2.27 8.97
CA LYS A 11 -18.83 0.88 9.37
C LYS A 11 -17.37 0.68 9.78
N LEU A 12 -16.44 1.42 9.16
CA LEU A 12 -15.00 1.20 9.36
C LEU A 12 -14.53 1.59 10.76
N ASN A 13 -13.88 0.65 11.45
CA ASN A 13 -13.16 0.92 12.70
C ASN A 13 -11.83 1.66 12.44
N LYS A 14 -11.93 2.97 12.17
CA LYS A 14 -10.80 3.86 11.86
C LYS A 14 -9.69 3.81 12.90
N LYS A 15 -10.05 3.74 14.19
CA LYS A 15 -9.08 3.72 15.30
C LYS A 15 -8.22 2.46 15.23
N GLN A 16 -8.84 1.30 15.02
CA GLN A 16 -8.12 0.04 14.86
C GLN A 16 -7.23 0.04 13.62
N LEU A 17 -7.73 0.54 12.48
CA LEU A 17 -6.95 0.64 11.24
C LEU A 17 -5.73 1.53 11.41
N LEU A 18 -5.90 2.73 11.97
CA LEU A 18 -4.80 3.66 12.21
C LEU A 18 -3.80 3.11 13.24
N LEU A 19 -4.26 2.42 14.28
CA LEU A 19 -3.39 1.79 15.27
C LEU A 19 -2.51 0.72 14.63
N VAL A 20 -3.11 -0.22 13.88
CA VAL A 20 -2.36 -1.27 13.16
C VAL A 20 -1.42 -0.66 12.13
N GLY A 21 -1.89 0.36 11.40
CA GLY A 21 -1.08 1.12 10.45
C GLY A 21 0.15 1.75 11.10
N PHE A 22 -0.05 2.43 12.22
CA PHE A 22 1.04 3.05 12.98
C PHE A 22 2.02 2.01 13.52
N LEU A 23 1.55 0.88 14.06
CA LEU A 23 2.42 -0.17 14.59
C LEU A 23 3.32 -0.78 13.51
N LEU A 24 2.75 -1.20 12.38
CA LEU A 24 3.54 -1.76 11.27
C LEU A 24 4.49 -0.72 10.67
N PHE A 25 4.03 0.53 10.56
CA PHE A 25 4.87 1.64 10.15
C PHE A 25 6.05 1.85 11.10
N ALA A 26 5.82 1.88 12.41
CA ALA A 26 6.85 2.09 13.42
C ALA A 26 7.93 0.99 13.37
N VAL A 27 7.52 -0.27 13.24
CA VAL A 27 8.46 -1.39 13.07
C VAL A 27 9.29 -1.22 11.80
N SER A 28 8.65 -0.90 10.67
CA SER A 28 9.37 -0.72 9.40
C SER A 28 10.32 0.48 9.43
N SER A 29 9.91 1.58 10.06
CA SER A 29 10.71 2.80 10.19
C SER A 29 11.91 2.58 11.10
N PHE A 30 11.72 1.84 12.19
CA PHE A 30 12.81 1.46 13.08
C PHE A 30 13.89 0.67 12.34
N ILE A 31 13.50 -0.31 11.51
CA ILE A 31 14.44 -1.08 10.69
C ILE A 31 15.17 -0.15 9.71
N GLY A 32 14.42 0.64 8.92
CA GLY A 32 15.01 1.50 7.89
C GLY A 32 15.96 2.58 8.45
N LEU A 33 15.56 3.25 9.54
CA LEU A 33 16.41 4.24 10.20
C LEU A 33 17.64 3.60 10.84
N SER A 34 17.50 2.43 11.49
CA SER A 34 18.64 1.71 12.05
C SER A 34 19.65 1.35 10.96
N THR A 35 19.17 0.83 9.81
CA THR A 35 20.04 0.51 8.67
C THR A 35 20.75 1.75 8.13
N TYR A 36 20.07 2.90 8.07
CA TYR A 36 20.70 4.15 7.65
C TYR A 36 21.81 4.58 8.62
N TYR A 37 21.51 4.68 9.92
CA TYR A 37 22.47 5.18 10.91
C TYR A 37 23.67 4.25 11.10
N LEU A 38 23.48 2.93 11.02
CA LEU A 38 24.57 1.95 11.15
C LEU A 38 25.56 2.00 9.97
N ASN A 39 25.12 2.41 8.78
CA ASN A 39 25.94 2.43 7.56
C ASN A 39 26.41 3.84 7.16
N ARG A 40 26.17 4.84 8.02
CA ARG A 40 26.40 6.26 7.69
C ARG A 40 27.83 6.59 7.28
N SER A 41 28.82 5.87 7.81
CA SER A 41 30.24 6.09 7.53
C SER A 41 30.66 5.81 6.08
N ILE A 42 29.80 5.14 5.30
CA ILE A 42 30.10 4.68 3.95
C ILE A 42 29.43 5.59 2.89
N PHE A 43 28.57 6.52 3.30
CA PHE A 43 27.78 7.32 2.36
C PHE A 43 28.58 8.43 1.71
N ILE A 44 28.36 8.61 0.41
CA ILE A 44 28.93 9.71 -0.38
C ILE A 44 28.26 11.01 0.05
N GLU A 45 29.04 12.06 0.27
CA GLU A 45 28.53 13.39 0.61
C GLU A 45 27.50 13.87 -0.43
N GLY A 46 26.41 14.48 0.05
CA GLY A 46 25.30 14.94 -0.78
C GLY A 46 24.25 13.87 -1.14
N THR A 47 24.52 12.57 -0.93
CA THR A 47 23.54 11.50 -1.24
C THR A 47 22.68 11.06 -0.05
N GLN A 48 23.00 11.55 1.15
CA GLN A 48 22.43 11.10 2.43
C GLN A 48 20.90 11.18 2.48
N SER A 49 20.30 12.23 1.92
CA SER A 49 18.85 12.42 1.84
C SER A 49 18.14 11.28 1.09
N LEU A 50 18.63 10.98 -0.12
CA LEU A 50 18.09 9.94 -0.98
C LEU A 50 18.32 8.55 -0.40
N VAL A 51 19.52 8.30 0.15
CA VAL A 51 19.81 7.02 0.81
C VAL A 51 18.88 6.81 2.01
N MET A 52 18.64 7.84 2.83
CA MET A 52 17.69 7.75 3.94
C MET A 52 16.28 7.40 3.45
N TRP A 53 15.80 8.07 2.40
CA TRP A 53 14.50 7.76 1.81
C TRP A 53 14.42 6.31 1.33
N GLY A 54 15.46 5.83 0.63
CA GLY A 54 15.53 4.45 0.16
C GLY A 54 15.44 3.45 1.31
N GLN A 55 16.27 3.61 2.34
CA GLN A 55 16.29 2.70 3.50
C GLN A 55 14.97 2.72 4.28
N LEU A 56 14.39 3.91 4.47
CA LEU A 56 13.11 4.07 5.19
C LEU A 56 11.95 3.42 4.43
N THR A 57 11.90 3.59 3.11
CA THR A 57 10.75 3.18 2.30
C THR A 57 10.83 1.74 1.78
N LEU A 58 12.03 1.16 1.62
CA LEU A 58 12.21 -0.16 1.00
C LEU A 58 11.52 -1.28 1.79
N PHE A 59 11.84 -1.42 3.08
CA PHE A 59 11.21 -2.46 3.92
C PHE A 59 9.74 -2.16 4.16
N ASN A 60 9.40 -0.88 4.37
CA ASN A 60 8.02 -0.45 4.53
C ASN A 60 7.17 -0.91 3.34
N SER A 61 7.53 -0.54 2.13
CA SER A 61 6.74 -0.78 0.93
C SER A 61 6.77 -2.20 0.39
N GLN A 62 7.88 -2.92 0.56
CA GLN A 62 8.04 -4.25 0.00
C GLN A 62 7.52 -5.35 0.92
N ILE A 63 7.57 -5.17 2.25
CA ILE A 63 7.20 -6.21 3.23
C ILE A 63 5.98 -5.81 4.05
N PHE A 64 6.07 -4.71 4.79
CA PHE A 64 5.08 -4.38 5.82
C PHE A 64 3.79 -3.80 5.23
N PHE A 65 3.89 -3.00 4.17
CA PHE A 65 2.75 -2.34 3.55
C PHE A 65 1.82 -3.32 2.84
N PRO A 66 2.29 -4.34 2.07
CA PRO A 66 1.44 -5.41 1.57
C PRO A 66 0.63 -6.12 2.67
N ALA A 67 1.27 -6.45 3.78
CA ALA A 67 0.60 -7.08 4.92
C ALA A 67 -0.42 -6.13 5.56
N LEU A 68 -0.09 -4.85 5.72
CA LEU A 68 -0.99 -3.80 6.20
C LEU A 68 -2.24 -3.71 5.32
N LEU A 69 -2.08 -3.68 3.99
CA LEU A 69 -3.20 -3.59 3.05
C LEU A 69 -4.11 -4.83 3.11
N ALA A 70 -3.53 -6.01 3.31
CA ALA A 70 -4.30 -7.23 3.51
C ALA A 70 -5.11 -7.19 4.81
N ILE A 71 -4.54 -6.68 5.90
CA ILE A 71 -5.25 -6.50 7.18
C ILE A 71 -6.37 -5.47 7.01
N PHE A 72 -6.10 -4.34 6.33
CA PHE A 72 -7.08 -3.29 6.08
C PHE A 72 -8.27 -3.81 5.27
N MET A 73 -7.99 -4.57 4.21
CA MET A 73 -9.04 -5.23 3.42
C MET A 73 -9.79 -6.26 4.26
N GLY A 74 -9.07 -7.03 5.07
CA GLY A 74 -9.63 -7.95 6.05
C GLY A 74 -10.67 -7.31 6.97
N ILE A 75 -10.27 -6.25 7.67
CA ILE A 75 -11.14 -5.51 8.60
C ILE A 75 -12.36 -4.91 7.87
N SER A 76 -12.18 -4.46 6.63
CA SER A 76 -13.25 -3.83 5.84
C SER A 76 -14.26 -4.83 5.26
N LEU A 77 -13.81 -6.00 4.80
CA LEU A 77 -14.62 -6.94 4.04
C LEU A 77 -15.11 -8.14 4.84
N MET A 78 -14.40 -8.56 5.90
CA MET A 78 -14.84 -9.69 6.75
C MET A 78 -16.25 -9.54 7.32
N PRO A 79 -16.65 -8.36 7.83
CA PRO A 79 -18.01 -8.19 8.36
C PRO A 79 -19.12 -8.48 7.33
N GLU A 80 -18.82 -8.40 6.03
CA GLU A 80 -19.81 -8.72 4.99
C GLU A 80 -20.08 -10.22 4.90
N PHE A 81 -19.12 -11.08 5.26
CA PHE A 81 -19.29 -12.54 5.30
C PHE A 81 -19.93 -13.03 6.60
N GLU A 82 -20.11 -12.14 7.58
CA GLU A 82 -20.72 -12.47 8.86
C GLU A 82 -22.23 -12.19 8.84
N ARG A 83 -23.00 -13.01 9.59
CA ARG A 83 -24.43 -12.77 9.89
C ARG A 83 -25.30 -12.54 8.65
N THR A 84 -24.99 -13.23 7.56
CA THR A 84 -25.68 -13.12 6.28
C THR A 84 -25.76 -11.69 5.71
N THR A 85 -24.81 -10.83 6.07
CA THR A 85 -24.84 -9.40 5.71
C THR A 85 -24.79 -9.23 4.20
N LEU A 86 -23.89 -9.95 3.52
CA LEU A 86 -23.78 -9.93 2.07
C LEU A 86 -25.07 -10.38 1.38
N GLU A 87 -25.71 -11.46 1.84
CA GLU A 87 -26.97 -11.94 1.28
C GLU A 87 -28.09 -10.91 1.45
N MET A 88 -28.17 -10.25 2.60
CA MET A 88 -29.12 -9.16 2.83
C MET A 88 -28.86 -7.96 1.91
N LEU A 89 -27.60 -7.59 1.68
CA LEU A 89 -27.26 -6.50 0.74
C LEU A 89 -27.66 -6.87 -0.70
N CYS A 90 -27.37 -8.10 -1.11
CA CYS A 90 -27.76 -8.61 -2.44
C CYS A 90 -29.28 -8.67 -2.61
N ALA A 91 -30.03 -9.13 -1.61
CA ALA A 91 -31.50 -9.17 -1.63
C ALA A 91 -32.12 -7.76 -1.77
N ASN A 92 -31.45 -6.74 -1.22
CA ASN A 92 -31.85 -5.35 -1.36
C ASN A 92 -31.32 -4.68 -2.65
N ASN A 93 -30.88 -5.46 -3.64
CA ASN A 93 -30.37 -4.98 -4.94
C ASN A 93 -29.21 -3.98 -4.83
N ILE A 94 -28.39 -4.10 -3.79
CA ILE A 94 -27.20 -3.26 -3.63
C ILE A 94 -26.12 -3.72 -4.61
N SER A 95 -25.60 -2.79 -5.41
CA SER A 95 -24.60 -3.14 -6.41
C SER A 95 -23.24 -3.45 -5.77
N LEU A 96 -22.78 -4.70 -5.90
CA LEU A 96 -21.50 -5.18 -5.37
C LEU A 96 -20.29 -4.37 -5.85
N SER A 97 -20.31 -3.91 -7.12
CA SER A 97 -19.23 -3.09 -7.68
C SER A 97 -19.11 -1.74 -6.96
N LYS A 98 -20.24 -1.07 -6.67
CA LYS A 98 -20.21 0.21 -5.93
C LYS A 98 -19.82 0.00 -4.48
N LEU A 99 -20.25 -1.10 -3.85
CA LEU A 99 -19.86 -1.49 -2.49
C LEU A 99 -18.33 -1.68 -2.40
N LEU A 100 -17.76 -2.47 -3.30
CA LEU A 100 -16.31 -2.72 -3.34
C LEU A 100 -15.54 -1.42 -3.59
N LEU A 101 -15.97 -0.62 -4.57
CA LEU A 101 -15.33 0.67 -4.88
C LEU A 101 -15.39 1.62 -3.67
N SER A 102 -16.51 1.68 -2.94
CA SER A 102 -16.60 2.50 -1.72
C SER A 102 -15.68 2.04 -0.60
N LYS A 103 -15.47 0.72 -0.44
CA LYS A 103 -14.50 0.17 0.51
C LYS A 103 -13.07 0.57 0.12
N LEU A 104 -12.70 0.40 -1.15
CA LEU A 104 -11.39 0.81 -1.65
C LEU A 104 -11.12 2.29 -1.43
N VAL A 105 -12.06 3.17 -1.82
CA VAL A 105 -11.92 4.62 -1.62
C VAL A 105 -11.77 4.96 -0.13
N SER A 106 -12.58 4.35 0.73
CA SER A 106 -12.52 4.60 2.18
C SER A 106 -11.18 4.17 2.78
N LEU A 107 -10.63 3.03 2.34
CA LEU A 107 -9.32 2.56 2.79
C LEU A 107 -8.18 3.46 2.29
N ILE A 108 -8.24 3.93 1.04
CA ILE A 108 -7.25 4.88 0.50
C ILE A 108 -7.22 6.17 1.32
N VAL A 109 -8.39 6.72 1.69
CA VAL A 109 -8.44 7.92 2.55
C VAL A 109 -7.78 7.68 3.90
N ILE A 110 -7.91 6.48 4.48
CA ILE A 110 -7.24 6.11 5.74
C ILE A 110 -5.73 5.92 5.56
N LEU A 111 -5.26 5.57 4.36
CA LEU A 111 -3.83 5.41 4.06
C LEU A 111 -3.10 6.74 3.86
N VAL A 112 -3.79 7.81 3.46
CA VAL A 112 -3.20 9.15 3.29
C VAL A 112 -2.38 9.61 4.52
N PRO A 113 -2.92 9.62 5.76
CA PRO A 113 -2.12 10.03 6.92
C PRO A 113 -0.90 9.14 7.17
N LEU A 114 -0.94 7.84 6.82
CA LEU A 114 0.22 6.96 6.95
C LEU A 114 1.31 7.28 5.92
N GLN A 115 0.92 7.65 4.69
CA GLN A 115 1.87 8.11 3.67
C GLN A 115 2.47 9.48 4.02
N LEU A 116 1.69 10.38 4.60
CA LEU A 116 2.21 11.65 5.13
C LEU A 116 3.16 11.41 6.31
N LEU A 117 2.83 10.46 7.19
CA LEU A 117 3.70 10.10 8.31
C LEU A 117 5.08 9.61 7.84
N LEU A 118 5.15 8.88 6.73
CA LEU A 118 6.41 8.46 6.10
C LEU A 118 7.28 9.65 5.67
N VAL A 119 6.68 10.68 5.07
CA VAL A 119 7.40 11.91 4.67
C VAL A 119 7.83 12.71 5.90
N ILE A 120 6.97 12.77 6.93
CA ILE A 120 7.28 13.45 8.19
C ILE A 120 8.46 12.77 8.91
N THR A 121 8.49 11.43 9.00
CA THR A 121 9.59 10.73 9.66
C THR A 121 10.91 10.91 8.93
N TRP A 122 10.89 10.88 7.60
CA TRP A 122 12.06 11.21 6.78
C TRP A 122 12.56 12.63 7.05
N PHE A 123 11.66 13.62 7.06
CA PHE A 123 12.02 15.02 7.30
C PHE A 123 12.61 15.24 8.71
N ILE A 124 12.01 14.64 9.73
CA ILE A 124 12.50 14.72 11.12
C ILE A 124 13.88 14.07 11.23
N ALA A 125 14.08 12.90 10.62
CA ALA A 125 15.36 12.21 10.66
C ALA A 125 16.49 13.01 9.99
N LEU A 126 16.24 13.68 8.87
CA LEU A 126 17.23 14.56 8.25
C LEU A 126 17.48 15.85 9.04
N SER A 127 16.46 16.36 9.73
CA SER A 127 16.60 17.52 10.60
C SER A 127 17.52 17.24 11.79
N ILE A 128 17.48 16.02 12.34
CA ILE A 128 18.40 15.56 13.40
C ILE A 128 19.85 15.54 12.89
N ASP A 129 20.04 15.21 11.60
CA ASP A 129 21.34 15.17 10.95
C ASP A 129 21.82 16.55 10.42
N HIS A 130 21.06 17.62 10.65
CA HIS A 130 21.33 18.98 10.16
C HIS A 130 21.46 19.09 8.63
N ILE A 131 20.80 18.20 7.88
CA ILE A 131 20.77 18.22 6.42
C ILE A 131 19.58 19.06 5.99
N ASN A 132 19.80 20.11 5.21
CA ASN A 132 18.73 21.01 4.75
C ASN A 132 18.15 20.53 3.41
N VAL A 133 16.84 20.27 3.37
CA VAL A 133 16.22 19.47 2.29
C VAL A 133 14.89 20.05 1.78
N THR A 134 14.67 21.34 1.99
CA THR A 134 13.40 22.01 1.71
C THR A 134 12.87 21.81 0.29
N ASN A 135 13.76 21.69 -0.71
CA ASN A 135 13.37 21.49 -2.10
C ASN A 135 12.94 20.04 -2.45
N GLU A 136 13.37 19.04 -1.68
CA GLU A 136 13.10 17.61 -1.98
C GLU A 136 11.76 17.13 -1.41
N ILE A 137 11.19 17.86 -0.45
CA ILE A 137 9.90 17.52 0.20
C ILE A 137 8.79 17.32 -0.85
N VAL A 138 8.73 18.19 -1.87
CA VAL A 138 7.71 18.12 -2.92
C VAL A 138 7.84 16.83 -3.74
N VAL A 139 9.06 16.38 -4.00
CA VAL A 139 9.34 15.14 -4.75
C VAL A 139 8.90 13.92 -3.94
N HIS A 140 9.27 13.86 -2.66
CA HIS A 140 8.88 12.76 -1.78
C HIS A 140 7.39 12.71 -1.49
N LEU A 141 6.72 13.87 -1.38
CA LEU A 141 5.26 13.94 -1.33
C LEU A 141 4.63 13.38 -2.61
N LYS A 142 5.16 13.72 -3.79
CA LYS A 142 4.68 13.17 -5.06
C LYS A 142 4.78 11.64 -5.08
N TRP A 143 5.92 11.08 -4.68
CA TRP A 143 6.10 9.64 -4.61
C TRP A 143 5.18 8.97 -3.58
N ALA A 144 4.96 9.61 -2.42
CA ALA A 144 4.01 9.16 -1.41
C ALA A 144 2.56 9.15 -1.93
N PHE A 145 2.16 10.11 -2.77
CA PHE A 145 0.85 10.09 -3.43
C PHE A 145 0.75 9.03 -4.52
N LEU A 146 1.82 8.82 -5.31
CA LEU A 146 1.87 7.76 -6.32
C LEU A 146 1.75 6.36 -5.67
N SER A 147 2.28 6.19 -4.45
CA SER A 147 2.20 4.92 -3.72
C SER A 147 0.76 4.50 -3.41
N LEU A 148 -0.17 5.45 -3.29
CA LEU A 148 -1.60 5.16 -3.10
C LEU A 148 -2.21 4.44 -4.31
N PHE A 149 -1.74 4.71 -5.54
CA PHE A 149 -2.18 3.96 -6.72
C PHE A 149 -1.71 2.50 -6.65
N GLY A 150 -0.45 2.28 -6.25
CA GLY A 150 0.08 0.96 -5.94
C GLY A 150 -0.75 0.25 -4.86
N ALA A 151 -1.19 0.99 -3.84
CA ALA A 151 -2.03 0.47 -2.77
C ALA A 151 -3.39 -0.02 -3.28
N VAL A 152 -4.04 0.70 -4.21
CA VAL A 152 -5.32 0.26 -4.82
C VAL A 152 -5.17 -1.10 -5.47
N THR A 153 -4.06 -1.34 -6.18
CA THR A 153 -3.78 -2.62 -6.82
C THR A 153 -3.69 -3.76 -5.81
N ILE A 154 -2.86 -3.60 -4.77
CA ILE A 154 -2.71 -4.63 -3.75
C ILE A 154 -4.03 -4.85 -2.99
N LEU A 155 -4.75 -3.78 -2.66
CA LEU A 155 -6.09 -3.87 -2.04
C LEU A 155 -7.07 -4.65 -2.91
N SER A 156 -7.06 -4.43 -4.23
CA SER A 156 -7.94 -5.16 -5.17
C SER A 156 -7.58 -6.65 -5.23
N VAL A 157 -6.29 -6.99 -5.26
CA VAL A 157 -5.81 -8.38 -5.20
C VAL A 157 -6.24 -9.04 -3.88
N GLN A 158 -6.07 -8.33 -2.76
CA GLN A 158 -6.44 -8.82 -1.43
C GLN A 158 -7.95 -8.97 -1.27
N ALA A 159 -8.75 -8.09 -1.88
CA ALA A 159 -10.21 -8.23 -1.88
C ALA A 159 -10.64 -9.55 -2.54
N PHE A 160 -10.02 -9.91 -3.66
CA PHE A 160 -10.29 -11.17 -4.33
C PHE A 160 -9.86 -12.39 -3.51
N ILE A 161 -8.62 -12.37 -2.99
CA ILE A 161 -8.08 -13.46 -2.16
C ILE A 161 -8.97 -13.69 -0.95
N LEU A 162 -9.36 -12.61 -0.27
CA LEU A 162 -10.21 -12.66 0.91
C LEU A 162 -11.61 -13.16 0.56
N SER A 163 -12.20 -12.70 -0.54
CA SER A 163 -13.52 -13.16 -1.00
C SER A 163 -13.53 -14.66 -1.33
N LYS A 164 -12.45 -15.15 -1.93
CA LYS A 164 -12.30 -16.56 -2.30
C LYS A 164 -12.02 -17.46 -1.10
N THR A 165 -11.19 -17.01 -0.17
CA THR A 165 -10.78 -17.82 0.98
C THR A 165 -11.71 -17.71 2.17
N ARG A 166 -12.47 -16.60 2.27
CA ARG A 166 -13.29 -16.21 3.41
C ARG A 166 -12.55 -16.38 4.75
N ASN A 167 -11.23 -16.16 4.74
CA ASN A 167 -10.37 -16.41 5.89
C ASN A 167 -9.32 -15.29 6.01
N PHE A 168 -9.35 -14.59 7.15
CA PHE A 168 -8.51 -13.43 7.40
C PHE A 168 -7.03 -13.80 7.41
N SER A 169 -6.67 -14.82 8.19
CA SER A 169 -5.28 -15.27 8.34
C SER A 169 -4.69 -15.77 7.02
N LYS A 170 -5.48 -16.45 6.18
CA LYS A 170 -5.02 -16.88 4.84
C LYS A 170 -4.74 -15.69 3.92
N SER A 171 -5.57 -14.65 3.96
CA SER A 171 -5.34 -13.44 3.15
C SER A 171 -4.05 -12.74 3.55
N VAL A 172 -3.83 -12.53 4.85
CA VAL A 172 -2.61 -11.89 5.37
C VAL A 172 -1.37 -12.73 5.08
N GLY A 173 -1.45 -14.06 5.25
CA GLY A 173 -0.35 -14.97 4.92
C GLY A 173 0.02 -14.93 3.43
N LEU A 174 -0.97 -14.92 2.53
CA LEU A 174 -0.74 -14.80 1.09
C LEU A 174 -0.16 -13.43 0.69
N ALA A 175 -0.54 -12.37 1.39
CA ALA A 175 0.07 -11.05 1.20
C ALA A 175 1.56 -11.06 1.57
N ALA A 176 1.92 -11.70 2.68
CA ALA A 176 3.32 -11.85 3.10
C ALA A 176 4.12 -12.71 2.11
N MET A 177 3.56 -13.81 1.61
CA MET A 177 4.18 -14.60 0.55
C MET A 177 4.37 -13.79 -0.74
N GLY A 178 3.37 -12.97 -1.10
CA GLY A 178 3.47 -12.05 -2.24
C GLY A 178 4.59 -11.02 -2.07
N ALA A 179 4.69 -10.41 -0.89
CA ALA A 179 5.78 -9.50 -0.54
C ALA A 179 7.17 -10.14 -0.71
N ILE A 180 7.35 -11.35 -0.18
CA ILE A 180 8.59 -12.13 -0.33
C ILE A 180 8.86 -12.45 -1.81
N GLY A 181 7.82 -12.81 -2.56
CA GLY A 181 7.92 -13.05 -4.01
C GLY A 181 8.48 -11.84 -4.77
N GLY A 182 8.08 -10.62 -4.38
CA GLY A 182 8.62 -9.40 -4.96
C GLY A 182 10.11 -9.18 -4.62
N ILE A 183 10.55 -9.54 -3.41
CA ILE A 183 11.97 -9.52 -3.04
C ILE A 183 12.76 -10.51 -3.91
N ILE A 184 12.26 -11.73 -4.06
CA ILE A 184 12.91 -12.75 -4.90
C ILE A 184 13.03 -12.25 -6.34
N LEU A 185 11.98 -11.62 -6.88
CA LEU A 185 12.01 -11.04 -8.21
C LEU A 185 13.04 -9.91 -8.35
N LEU A 186 13.30 -9.13 -7.28
CA LEU A 186 14.35 -8.10 -7.30
C LEU A 186 15.75 -8.69 -7.53
N PHE A 187 16.00 -9.91 -7.06
CA PHE A 187 17.28 -10.60 -7.27
C PHE A 187 17.36 -11.31 -8.62
N ILE A 188 16.23 -11.76 -9.18
CA ILE A 188 16.22 -12.48 -10.46
C ILE A 188 16.25 -11.50 -11.63
N ASN A 189 15.32 -10.54 -11.68
CA ASN A 189 15.22 -9.59 -12.77
C ASN A 189 14.42 -8.35 -12.35
N GLU A 190 15.12 -7.22 -12.25
CA GLU A 190 14.51 -5.94 -11.83
C GLU A 190 13.40 -5.47 -12.77
N ASN A 191 13.49 -5.78 -14.07
CA ASN A 191 12.48 -5.37 -15.04
C ASN A 191 11.14 -6.09 -14.84
N LEU A 192 11.15 -7.30 -14.27
CA LEU A 192 9.92 -8.04 -13.98
C LEU A 192 9.14 -7.44 -12.80
N ASN A 193 9.82 -6.77 -11.86
CA ASN A 193 9.14 -6.12 -10.74
C ASN A 193 8.18 -5.02 -11.17
N LYS A 194 8.42 -4.39 -12.33
CA LYS A 194 7.53 -3.36 -12.91
C LYS A 194 6.11 -3.88 -13.13
N TYR A 195 5.94 -5.19 -13.26
CA TYR A 195 4.66 -5.84 -13.51
C TYR A 195 4.12 -6.62 -12.30
N TYR A 196 4.90 -6.74 -11.23
CA TYR A 196 4.52 -7.56 -10.08
C TYR A 196 3.70 -6.75 -9.06
N PRO A 197 2.47 -7.16 -8.71
CA PRO A 197 1.51 -6.32 -7.97
C PRO A 197 2.02 -5.90 -6.59
N TYR A 198 2.71 -6.79 -5.88
CA TYR A 198 3.21 -6.49 -4.53
C TYR A 198 4.47 -5.61 -4.52
N SER A 199 5.12 -5.40 -5.67
CA SER A 199 6.29 -4.50 -5.79
C SER A 199 5.88 -3.09 -6.25
N LEU A 200 4.62 -2.87 -6.65
CA LEU A 200 4.18 -1.59 -7.22
C LEU A 200 4.27 -0.42 -6.24
N VAL A 201 4.01 -0.64 -4.95
CA VAL A 201 4.15 0.42 -3.93
C VAL A 201 5.62 0.83 -3.77
N MET A 202 6.54 -0.14 -3.77
CA MET A 202 7.99 0.13 -3.71
C MET A 202 8.45 0.92 -4.94
N ILE A 203 7.96 0.56 -6.13
CA ILE A 203 8.27 1.28 -7.37
C ILE A 203 7.74 2.71 -7.31
N ALA A 204 6.52 2.90 -6.81
CA ALA A 204 5.90 4.21 -6.68
C ALA A 204 6.64 5.14 -5.71
N LEU A 205 7.15 4.59 -4.60
CA LEU A 205 7.99 5.33 -3.66
C LEU A 205 9.42 5.54 -4.15
N ARG A 206 9.80 4.95 -5.30
CA ARG A 206 11.17 4.99 -5.84
C ARG A 206 12.22 4.56 -4.82
N SER A 207 11.86 3.62 -3.93
CA SER A 207 12.70 3.18 -2.80
C SER A 207 14.06 2.62 -3.21
N ARG A 208 14.20 2.19 -4.48
CA ARG A 208 15.43 1.65 -5.04
C ARG A 208 16.06 2.54 -6.11
N ALA A 209 15.25 3.08 -7.01
CA ALA A 209 15.75 3.90 -8.11
C ALA A 209 16.23 5.27 -7.64
N LEU A 210 15.62 5.84 -6.59
CA LEU A 210 15.96 7.14 -6.00
C LEU A 210 15.93 8.35 -6.96
N GLU A 211 15.53 8.13 -8.20
CA GLU A 211 15.34 9.14 -9.23
C GLU A 211 13.86 9.34 -9.51
N ASP A 212 13.50 10.46 -10.11
CA ASP A 212 12.11 10.71 -10.48
C ASP A 212 11.64 9.81 -11.65
N PHE A 213 10.32 9.70 -11.82
CA PHE A 213 9.73 8.91 -12.89
C PHE A 213 10.06 9.48 -14.27
N GLN A 214 10.66 8.65 -15.13
CA GLN A 214 10.62 8.87 -16.56
C GLN A 214 9.18 8.69 -17.07
N LEU A 215 8.81 9.43 -18.12
CA LEU A 215 7.44 9.44 -18.65
C LEU A 215 6.98 8.04 -19.10
N THR A 216 7.88 7.25 -19.69
CA THR A 216 7.63 5.86 -20.09
C THR A 216 7.35 4.96 -18.89
N ASP A 217 8.18 5.02 -17.85
CA ASP A 217 8.00 4.25 -16.62
C ASP A 217 6.71 4.62 -15.88
N LEU A 218 6.34 5.90 -15.89
CA LEU A 218 5.08 6.36 -15.28
C LEU A 218 3.86 5.80 -16.02
N ILE A 219 3.89 5.80 -17.36
CA ILE A 219 2.82 5.21 -18.17
C ILE A 219 2.68 3.72 -17.88
N VAL A 220 3.79 2.98 -17.88
CA VAL A 220 3.79 1.55 -17.55
C VAL A 220 3.21 1.32 -16.16
N PHE A 221 3.66 2.08 -15.16
CA PHE A 221 3.15 2.00 -13.79
C PHE A 221 1.63 2.22 -13.73
N ILE A 222 1.11 3.28 -14.35
CA ILE A 222 -0.32 3.60 -14.35
C ILE A 222 -1.13 2.49 -15.04
N VAL A 223 -0.69 2.05 -16.21
CA VAL A 223 -1.39 1.01 -17.00
C VAL A 223 -1.47 -0.30 -16.21
N VAL A 224 -0.36 -0.73 -15.61
CA VAL A 224 -0.30 -1.95 -14.80
C VAL A 224 -1.28 -1.84 -13.62
N ASN A 225 -1.28 -0.72 -12.89
CA ASN A 225 -2.19 -0.52 -11.76
C ASN A 225 -3.68 -0.58 -12.18
N ILE A 226 -4.02 0.06 -13.30
CA ILE A 226 -5.40 0.06 -13.83
C ILE A 226 -5.81 -1.35 -14.21
N ILE A 227 -4.97 -2.10 -14.93
CA ILE A 227 -5.26 -3.48 -15.37
C ILE A 227 -5.50 -4.37 -14.15
N TYR A 228 -4.57 -4.40 -13.19
CA TYR A 228 -4.71 -5.23 -12.00
C TYR A 228 -5.95 -4.86 -11.20
N SER A 229 -6.16 -3.57 -10.92
CA SER A 229 -7.31 -3.12 -10.14
C SER A 229 -8.63 -3.47 -10.84
N PHE A 230 -8.73 -3.28 -12.15
CA PHE A 230 -9.94 -3.62 -12.90
C PHE A 230 -10.22 -5.14 -12.91
N VAL A 231 -9.21 -5.95 -13.23
CA VAL A 231 -9.35 -7.41 -13.30
C VAL A 231 -9.74 -7.98 -11.94
N PHE A 232 -9.01 -7.64 -10.88
CA PHE A 232 -9.28 -8.20 -9.55
C PHE A 232 -10.56 -7.67 -8.93
N ASN A 233 -10.97 -6.43 -9.20
CA ASN A 233 -12.29 -5.95 -8.77
C ASN A 233 -13.43 -6.70 -9.45
N LYS A 234 -13.31 -6.98 -10.75
CA LYS A 234 -14.31 -7.78 -11.48
C LYS A 234 -14.37 -9.22 -10.96
N LEU A 235 -13.22 -9.84 -10.70
CA LEU A 235 -13.15 -11.17 -10.11
C LEU A 235 -13.75 -11.21 -8.70
N THR A 236 -13.47 -10.20 -7.88
CA THR A 236 -14.05 -10.07 -6.54
C THR A 236 -15.57 -9.96 -6.62
N CYS A 237 -16.11 -9.11 -7.49
CA CYS A 237 -17.56 -8.99 -7.67
C CYS A 237 -18.21 -10.32 -8.08
N LYS A 238 -17.54 -11.10 -8.93
CA LYS A 238 -18.02 -12.42 -9.36
C LYS A 238 -18.02 -13.43 -8.21
N GLU A 239 -17.00 -13.43 -7.36
CA GLU A 239 -16.94 -14.31 -6.18
C GLU A 239 -17.93 -13.87 -5.08
N LEU A 240 -18.17 -12.57 -4.91
CA LEU A 240 -19.15 -12.06 -3.94
C LEU A 240 -20.61 -12.33 -4.38
N ALA A 241 -20.85 -12.47 -5.68
CA ALA A 241 -22.17 -12.81 -6.21
C ALA A 241 -22.51 -14.31 -6.11
N ARG A 242 -21.55 -15.14 -5.67
CA ARG A 242 -21.66 -16.59 -5.58
C ARG A 242 -21.98 -17.06 -4.16
#